data_AF-A0A9N9AHI7-F1
#
_entry.id   AF-A0A9N9AHI7-F1
#
_cell.length_a   1.000
_cell.length_b   1.000
_cell.length_c   1.000
_cell.angle_alpha   90.00
_cell.angle_beta   90.00
_cell.angle_gamma   90.00
#
_symmetry.space_group_name_H-M   'P 1'
#
loop_
_entity.id
_entity.type
_entity.pdbx_description
1 polymer ?
#
loop_
_entity_poly.entity_id
_entity_poly.type
_entity_poly.pdbx_seq_one_letter_code
_entity_poly.pdbx_strand_id
1 'polypeptide(L)'
;MSSFTEDAILETNHDADSPNTVTRVVVIAIDQSNYSHYAFDWAVKNFLRKESDLVAIALQGDAREEIVRKVSELNADGLIIGSRGLGVIKR
;
A
#
# COMPACT_ATOMS: atom_id res chain seq x y z
N MET A 1 26.73 -34.35 4.20
CA MET A 1 25.25 -34.28 4.31
C MET A 1 24.92 -32.87 4.76
N SER A 2 24.08 -32.22 3.96
CA SER A 2 23.95 -30.79 3.75
C SER A 2 23.75 -29.94 4.99
N SER A 3 24.58 -28.92 5.09
CA SER A 3 24.40 -27.68 5.85
C SER A 3 23.03 -27.07 5.55
N PHE A 4 22.30 -26.71 6.60
CA PHE A 4 21.11 -25.86 6.50
C PHE A 4 21.58 -24.43 6.20
N THR A 5 21.30 -23.96 4.99
CA THR A 5 21.56 -22.59 4.54
C THR A 5 20.25 -21.81 4.45
N GLU A 6 20.24 -20.68 5.16
CA GLU A 6 19.67 -19.39 4.76
C GLU A 6 18.14 -19.25 4.76
N ASP A 7 17.56 -19.18 5.96
CA ASP A 7 16.44 -18.28 6.20
C ASP A 7 16.97 -16.84 6.02
N ALA A 8 16.76 -16.26 4.84
CA ALA A 8 17.07 -14.86 4.56
C ALA A 8 16.10 -13.95 5.33
N ILE A 9 16.35 -13.82 6.63
CA ILE A 9 15.89 -12.67 7.41
C ILE A 9 16.60 -11.46 6.81
N LEU A 10 15.85 -10.63 6.09
CA LEU A 10 16.33 -9.31 5.67
C LEU A 10 16.56 -8.47 6.93
N GLU A 11 17.77 -8.52 7.48
CA GLU A 11 18.21 -7.56 8.47
C GLU A 11 18.29 -6.19 7.78
N THR A 12 17.31 -5.34 8.08
CA THR A 12 17.38 -3.93 7.70
C THR A 12 18.43 -3.27 8.59
N ASN A 13 19.63 -3.07 8.03
CA ASN A 13 20.67 -2.22 8.62
C ASN A 13 20.06 -0.85 8.95
N HIS A 14 19.88 -0.59 10.24
CA HIS A 14 19.42 0.68 10.75
C HIS A 14 20.65 1.59 10.91
N ASP A 15 21.04 2.24 9.81
CA ASP A 15 21.99 3.35 9.87
C ASP A 15 21.37 4.53 10.62
N ALA A 16 22.15 5.10 11.54
CA ALA A 16 21.71 6.01 12.59
C ALA A 16 21.21 7.40 12.11
N ASP A 17 20.20 7.89 12.83
CA ASP A 17 19.92 9.30 13.15
C ASP A 17 19.05 10.17 12.22
N SER A 18 17.86 9.65 11.90
CA SER A 18 16.64 10.45 11.96
C SER A 18 15.47 9.50 12.25
N PRO A 19 14.68 9.67 13.34
CA PRO A 19 13.47 8.89 13.49
C PRO A 19 12.50 9.40 12.42
N ASN A 20 12.47 8.75 11.26
CA ASN A 20 11.27 8.79 10.42
C ASN A 20 10.19 8.07 11.22
N THR A 21 9.59 8.79 12.17
CA THR A 21 8.46 8.32 12.93
C THR A 21 7.34 8.16 11.92
N VAL A 22 7.01 6.92 11.61
CA VAL A 22 5.78 6.61 10.88
C VAL A 22 4.64 7.21 11.69
N THR A 23 3.95 8.19 11.11
CA THR A 23 2.83 8.88 11.77
C THR A 23 1.49 8.31 11.35
N ARG A 24 1.46 7.60 10.22
CA ARG A 24 0.25 7.02 9.65
C ARG A 24 0.55 5.89 8.67
N VAL A 25 -0.38 4.96 8.57
CA VAL A 25 -0.36 3.86 7.61
C VAL A 25 -1.43 4.10 6.54
N VAL A 26 -1.02 4.09 5.28
CA VAL A 26 -1.89 4.31 4.12
C VAL A 26 -1.89 3.05 3.25
N VAL A 27 -3.08 2.51 2.98
CA VAL A 27 -3.27 1.40 2.04
C VAL A 27 -3.71 1.95 0.68
N ILE A 28 -3.08 1.48 -0.40
CA ILE A 28 -3.49 1.80 -1.77
C ILE A 28 -3.92 0.50 -2.46
N ALA A 29 -5.15 0.48 -2.98
CA ALA A 29 -5.64 -0.65 -3.75
C ALA A 29 -5.20 -0.53 -5.21
N ILE A 30 -4.51 -1.55 -5.70
CA ILE A 30 -3.98 -1.61 -7.06
C ILE A 30 -4.53 -2.85 -7.77
N ASP A 31 -5.07 -2.63 -8.96
CA ASP A 31 -5.54 -3.67 -9.88
C ASP A 31 -4.91 -3.46 -11.27
N GLN A 32 -5.30 -4.24 -12.27
CA GLN A 32 -4.78 -4.13 -13.64
C GLN A 32 -5.33 -2.91 -14.42
N SER A 33 -5.77 -1.84 -13.74
CA SER A 33 -6.51 -0.75 -14.37
C SER A 33 -5.79 0.58 -14.32
N ASN A 34 -6.03 1.39 -15.35
CA ASN A 34 -5.50 2.75 -15.41
C ASN A 34 -6.00 3.65 -14.26
N TYR A 35 -7.14 3.32 -13.66
CA TYR A 35 -7.71 4.10 -12.56
C TYR A 35 -6.96 3.89 -11.26
N SER A 36 -6.50 2.67 -10.99
CA SER A 36 -5.70 2.38 -9.82
C SER A 36 -4.28 2.92 -9.98
N HIS A 37 -3.70 2.85 -11.19
CA HIS A 37 -2.45 3.55 -11.51
C HIS A 37 -2.56 5.07 -11.33
N TYR A 38 -3.63 5.68 -11.84
CA TYR A 38 -3.86 7.12 -11.63
C TYR A 38 -3.98 7.47 -10.14
N ALA A 39 -4.67 6.65 -9.35
CA ALA A 39 -4.80 6.86 -7.91
C ALA A 39 -3.45 6.76 -7.19
N PHE A 40 -2.58 5.82 -7.61
CA PHE A 40 -1.22 5.69 -7.11
C PHE A 40 -0.39 6.95 -7.41
N ASP A 41 -0.34 7.37 -8.67
CA ASP A 41 0.44 8.53 -9.09
C ASP A 41 -0.05 9.81 -8.40
N TRP A 42 -1.37 9.96 -8.29
CA TRP A 42 -1.97 11.07 -7.57
C TRP A 42 -1.60 11.04 -6.08
N ALA A 43 -1.63 9.87 -5.45
CA ALA A 43 -1.28 9.71 -4.04
C ALA A 43 0.19 10.10 -3.80
N VAL A 44 1.11 9.58 -4.62
CA VAL A 44 2.54 9.91 -4.54
C VAL A 44 2.77 11.40 -4.73
N LYS A 45 2.09 12.03 -5.69
CA LYS A 45 2.31 13.43 -6.03
C LYS A 45 1.67 14.42 -5.04
N ASN A 46 0.53 14.07 -4.42
CA ASN A 46 -0.31 15.05 -3.73
C ASN A 46 -0.66 14.70 -2.28
N PHE A 47 -0.52 13.44 -1.86
CA PHE A 47 -1.04 12.99 -0.57
C PHE A 47 0.03 12.40 0.35
N LEU A 48 0.91 11.57 -0.20
CA LEU A 48 1.90 10.82 0.55
C LEU A 48 3.05 11.71 1.02
N ARG A 49 3.47 11.51 2.26
CA ARG A 49 4.63 12.16 2.87
C ARG A 49 5.76 11.15 2.98
N LYS A 50 6.79 11.31 2.16
CA LYS A 50 7.90 10.37 2.03
C LYS A 50 8.59 10.05 3.36
N GLU A 51 8.63 11.00 4.28
CA GLU A 51 9.35 10.92 5.55
C GLU A 51 8.51 10.29 6.68
N SER A 52 7.17 10.23 6.54
CA SER A 52 6.30 9.93 7.69
C SER A 52 5.13 8.99 7.40
N ASP A 53 4.87 8.66 6.14
CA ASP A 53 3.79 7.74 5.77
C ASP A 53 4.37 6.35 5.49
N LEU A 54 3.79 5.33 6.12
CA LEU A 54 4.00 3.94 5.72
C LEU A 54 2.94 3.56 4.69
N VAL A 55 3.38 3.11 3.51
CA VAL A 55 2.47 2.79 2.41
C VAL A 55 2.45 1.28 2.16
N ALA A 56 1.25 0.70 2.15
CA ALA A 56 1.02 -0.71 1.82
C ALA A 56 0.13 -0.83 0.59
N ILE A 57 0.39 -1.84 -0.26
CA ILE A 57 -0.33 -2.04 -1.52
C ILE A 57 -1.17 -3.32 -1.45
N ALA A 58 -2.45 -3.24 -1.83
CA ALA A 58 -3.35 -4.39 -2.05
C ALA A 58 -3.32 -4.81 -3.54
N LEU A 59 -2.97 -6.07 -3.86
CA LEU A 59 -2.68 -6.59 -5.20
C LEU A 59 -3.21 -8.02 -5.50
N GLN A 60 -3.50 -8.84 -4.50
CA GLN A 60 -3.80 -10.26 -4.64
C GLN A 60 -5.12 -10.68 -3.98
N GLY A 61 -6.07 -11.13 -4.82
CA GLY A 61 -7.31 -11.78 -4.42
C GLY A 61 -8.57 -11.04 -4.89
N ASP A 62 -9.70 -11.36 -4.29
CA ASP A 62 -10.90 -10.54 -4.42
C ASP A 62 -10.63 -9.17 -3.75
N ALA A 63 -10.89 -8.09 -4.50
CA ALA A 63 -10.56 -6.75 -4.06
C ALA A 63 -11.24 -6.37 -2.74
N ARG A 64 -12.47 -6.83 -2.50
CA ARG A 64 -13.22 -6.53 -1.28
C ARG A 64 -12.54 -7.16 -0.08
N GLU A 65 -12.21 -8.44 -0.19
CA GLU A 65 -11.58 -9.19 0.91
C GLU A 65 -10.17 -8.68 1.19
N GLU A 66 -9.40 -8.43 0.15
CA GLU A 66 -8.02 -8.00 0.32
C GLU A 66 -7.91 -6.60 0.94
N ILE A 67 -8.74 -5.65 0.48
CA ILE A 67 -8.77 -4.30 1.06
C ILE A 67 -9.10 -4.39 2.54
N VAL A 68 -10.14 -5.14 2.90
CA VAL A 68 -10.55 -5.30 4.31
C VAL A 68 -9.43 -5.93 5.12
N ARG A 69 -8.81 -6.99 4.60
CA ARG A 69 -7.70 -7.69 5.26
C ARG A 69 -6.54 -6.74 5.54
N LYS A 70 -6.01 -6.07 4.51
CA LYS A 70 -4.83 -5.19 4.64
C LYS A 70 -5.11 -3.96 5.50
N VAL A 71 -6.29 -3.36 5.39
CA VAL A 71 -6.69 -2.23 6.24
C VAL A 71 -6.74 -2.66 7.71
N SER A 72 -7.30 -3.84 7.99
CA SER A 72 -7.40 -4.35 9.37
C SER A 72 -6.07 -4.82 9.94
N GLU A 73 -5.28 -5.57 9.18
CA GLU A 73 -3.99 -6.13 9.62
C GLU A 73 -2.96 -5.04 9.93
N LEU A 74 -3.03 -3.93 9.20
CA LEU A 74 -2.07 -2.83 9.32
C LEU A 74 -2.59 -1.65 10.15
N ASN A 75 -3.81 -1.77 10.70
CA ASN A 75 -4.49 -0.67 11.40
C ASN A 75 -4.47 0.63 10.58
N ALA A 76 -4.79 0.54 9.29
CA ALA A 76 -4.58 1.64 8.36
C ALA A 76 -5.41 2.88 8.70
N ASP A 77 -4.76 4.06 8.69
CA ASP A 77 -5.38 5.36 8.90
C ASP A 77 -6.04 5.92 7.63
N GLY A 78 -5.70 5.35 6.47
CA GLY A 78 -6.25 5.76 5.19
C GLY A 78 -6.26 4.66 4.14
N LEU A 79 -7.27 4.70 3.27
CA LEU A 79 -7.40 3.84 2.10
C LEU A 79 -7.57 4.70 0.84
N ILE A 80 -6.76 4.44 -0.17
CA ILE A 80 -6.81 5.09 -1.48
C ILE A 80 -7.19 4.05 -2.54
N ILE A 81 -8.19 4.39 -3.36
CA ILE A 81 -8.67 3.53 -4.45
C ILE A 81 -8.93 4.35 -5.72
N GLY A 82 -8.75 3.73 -6.88
CA GLY A 82 -9.20 4.28 -8.15
C GLY A 82 -10.71 4.07 -8.34
N SER A 83 -11.42 5.11 -8.80
CA SER A 83 -12.83 4.99 -9.19
C SER A 83 -12.97 5.03 -10.71
N ARG A 84 -13.77 4.12 -11.27
CA ARG A 84 -14.07 4.11 -12.71
C ARG A 84 -15.23 5.03 -13.11
N GLY A 85 -15.98 5.56 -12.13
CA GLY A 85 -17.27 6.22 -12.36
C GLY A 85 -18.32 5.22 -12.88
N LEU A 86 -19.57 5.38 -12.46
CA LEU A 86 -20.69 4.76 -13.18
C LEU A 86 -20.93 5.67 -14.39
N GLY A 87 -20.80 5.15 -15.61
CA GLY A 87 -21.01 5.94 -16.84
C GLY A 87 -22.36 6.68 -16.86
N VAL A 88 -22.60 7.49 -17.90
CA VAL A 88 -23.84 8.29 -18.03
C VAL A 88 -25.06 7.41 -17.74
N ILE A 89 -25.85 7.76 -16.71
CA ILE A 89 -27.12 7.10 -16.43
C ILE A 89 -27.94 7.19 -17.72
N LYS A 90 -28.12 6.05 -18.39
CA LYS A 90 -29.05 5.98 -19.52
C LYS A 90 -30.45 6.03 -18.94
N ARG A 91 -31.13 7.15 -19.18
CA ARG A 91 -32.58 7.27 -19.00
C ARG A 91 -33.31 6.65 -20.19
#